data_AF-A0A1T1J8I8-F1
#
_entry.id   AF-A0A1T1J8I8-F1
#
_cell.length_a   1.000
_cell.length_b   1.000
_cell.length_c   1.000
_cell.angle_alpha   90.00
_cell.angle_beta   90.00
_cell.angle_gamma   90.00
#
_symmetry.space_group_name_H-M   'P 1'
#
loop_
_entity.id
_entity.type
_entity.pdbx_description
1 polymer ?
#
loop_
_entity_poly.entity_id
_entity_poly.type
_entity_poly.pdbx_seq_one_letter_code
_entity_poly.pdbx_strand_id
1 'polypeptide(L)'
;MTENTNIKTLDLETFIRSHFFEAKDIDVGSMMLSFIFLCMDNKFIDDESGETFYRLPYAEITKVIFRQDENKFSGTVLDFARTSILERMENSVSELFPHSERDQKHYLSCYKRFTEHMLLACIQRKHVEEITNDARRAANRALVSVEKAEKTTNDITTQFVTILGIFASIIVALFGGMSLVKAAVELLTNEGSLPLFVFVVSVLMLSFSGLIVLLTTWITSLNKERSENSYLWTKVVLFGFLLICCFGSGLISYDLSKKPKAEKEKTSTDVKFELKATK
;
A
#
# COMPACT_ATOMS: atom_id res chain seq x y z
N MET A 1 47.54 2.09 55.76
CA MET A 1 47.48 1.82 54.31
C MET A 1 46.21 2.46 53.79
N THR A 2 46.39 3.60 53.13
CA THR A 2 45.35 4.43 52.51
C THR A 2 44.88 3.76 51.23
N GLU A 3 43.71 3.14 51.26
CA GLU A 3 43.03 2.71 50.04
C GLU A 3 42.31 3.94 49.47
N ASN A 4 42.98 4.55 48.49
CA ASN A 4 42.52 5.69 47.72
C ASN A 4 41.45 5.20 46.74
N THR A 5 40.19 5.10 47.20
CA THR A 5 39.04 4.93 46.31
C THR A 5 38.89 6.19 45.49
N ASN A 6 39.33 6.10 44.25
CA ASN A 6 39.21 7.12 43.22
C ASN A 6 37.72 7.28 42.89
N ILE A 7 36.98 8.03 43.71
CA ILE A 7 35.58 8.39 43.46
C ILE A 7 35.62 9.38 42.28
N LYS A 8 35.59 8.85 41.05
CA LYS A 8 35.29 9.65 39.87
C LYS A 8 33.95 10.34 40.13
N THR A 9 33.93 11.66 40.00
CA THR A 9 32.71 12.47 39.93
C THR A 9 31.78 11.82 38.91
N LEU A 10 30.76 11.13 39.39
CA LEU A 10 29.86 10.36 38.55
C LEU A 10 28.88 11.34 37.93
N ASP A 11 28.94 11.51 36.61
CA ASP A 11 27.96 12.31 35.88
C ASP A 11 26.54 11.78 36.13
N LEU A 12 25.54 12.67 36.15
CA LEU A 12 24.14 12.36 36.46
C LEU A 12 23.60 11.20 35.61
N GLU A 13 23.90 11.19 34.31
CA GLU A 13 23.46 10.13 33.41
C GLU A 13 24.10 8.77 33.79
N THR A 14 25.38 8.79 34.12
CA THR A 14 26.12 7.60 34.55
C THR A 14 25.56 7.07 35.87
N PHE A 15 25.29 7.96 36.83
CA PHE A 15 24.68 7.62 38.11
C PHE A 15 23.33 6.92 37.93
N ILE A 16 22.44 7.51 37.14
CA ILE A 16 21.10 6.96 36.89
C ILE A 16 21.18 5.59 36.22
N ARG A 17 22.01 5.46 35.17
CA ARG A 17 22.17 4.20 34.42
C ARG A 17 22.72 3.08 35.30
N SER A 18 23.83 3.32 35.99
CA SER A 18 24.51 2.28 36.75
C SER A 18 23.68 1.79 37.93
N HIS A 19 23.01 2.70 38.63
CA HIS A 19 22.34 2.39 39.90
C HIS A 19 20.89 1.94 39.77
N PHE A 20 20.18 2.36 38.71
CA PHE A 20 18.76 2.07 38.54
C PHE A 20 18.44 1.14 37.38
N PHE A 21 19.32 0.99 36.39
CA PHE A 21 19.02 0.24 35.17
C PHE A 21 19.98 -0.93 34.89
N GLU A 22 21.23 -0.83 35.33
CA GLU A 22 22.28 -1.82 35.00
C GLU A 22 22.77 -2.65 36.20
N ALA A 23 22.50 -2.21 37.43
CA ALA A 23 22.90 -2.92 38.64
C ALA A 23 22.14 -4.25 38.79
N LYS A 24 22.89 -5.36 38.83
CA LYS A 24 22.35 -6.69 39.23
C LYS A 24 22.19 -6.81 40.74
N ASP A 25 23.12 -6.22 41.49
CA ASP A 25 23.09 -6.09 42.94
C ASP A 25 23.28 -4.62 43.28
N ILE A 26 22.29 -4.03 43.93
CA ILE A 26 22.31 -2.63 44.32
C ILE A 26 22.98 -2.54 45.69
N ASP A 27 24.25 -2.10 45.73
CA ASP A 27 24.83 -1.61 46.97
C ASP A 27 24.22 -0.24 47.29
N VAL A 28 23.20 -0.25 48.15
CA VAL A 28 22.50 0.95 48.57
C VAL A 28 23.45 1.93 49.24
N GLY A 29 24.44 1.48 50.03
CA GLY A 29 25.35 2.41 50.70
C GLY A 29 26.17 3.25 49.70
N SER A 30 26.77 2.59 48.71
CA SER A 30 27.53 3.22 47.64
C SER A 30 26.68 4.15 46.76
N MET A 31 25.44 3.75 46.43
CA MET A 31 24.51 4.61 45.69
C MET A 31 24.25 5.93 46.43
N MET A 32 24.04 5.86 47.75
CA MET A 32 23.64 7.01 48.54
C MET A 32 24.80 7.99 48.75
N LEU A 33 26.00 7.48 49.01
CA LEU A 33 27.21 8.31 48.98
C LEU A 33 27.42 8.98 47.63
N SER A 34 27.26 8.22 46.54
CA SER A 34 27.40 8.76 45.18
C SER A 34 26.37 9.86 44.90
N PHE A 35 25.13 9.71 45.38
CA PHE A 35 24.09 10.73 45.26
C PHE A 35 24.40 11.99 46.08
N ILE A 36 24.91 11.84 47.31
CA ILE A 36 25.30 12.99 48.15
C ILE A 36 26.44 13.76 47.48
N PHE A 37 27.46 13.06 46.99
CA PHE A 37 28.54 13.70 46.23
C PHE A 37 28.02 14.40 44.97
N LEU A 38 27.10 13.78 44.24
CA LEU A 38 26.46 14.40 43.07
C LEU A 38 25.72 15.70 43.45
N CYS A 39 25.00 15.71 44.57
CA CYS A 39 24.31 16.90 45.08
C CYS A 39 25.29 18.02 45.45
N MET A 40 26.42 17.68 46.07
CA MET A 40 27.45 18.64 46.46
C MET A 40 28.17 19.24 45.23
N ASP A 41 28.59 18.39 44.29
CA ASP A 41 29.33 18.80 43.09
C ASP A 41 28.50 19.71 42.18
N ASN A 42 27.20 19.40 42.04
CA ASN A 42 26.29 20.15 41.18
C ASN A 42 25.48 21.22 41.91
N LYS A 43 25.70 21.43 43.22
CA LYS A 43 24.96 22.38 44.06
C LYS A 43 23.44 22.25 43.92
N PHE A 44 22.93 21.01 44.04
CA PHE A 44 21.49 20.75 43.93
C PHE A 44 20.68 21.30 45.11
N ILE A 45 21.33 21.56 46.24
CA ILE A 45 20.74 22.18 47.42
C ILE A 45 21.39 23.55 47.56
N ASP A 46 20.58 24.59 47.48
CA ASP A 46 21.00 25.99 47.62
C ASP A 46 20.23 26.60 48.79
N ASP A 47 20.94 26.98 49.84
CA ASP A 47 20.41 27.59 51.05
C ASP A 47 21.06 28.95 51.37
N GLU A 48 21.80 29.54 50.42
CA GLU A 48 22.58 30.78 50.61
C GLU A 48 21.68 32.00 50.95
N SER A 49 20.41 31.98 50.55
CA SER A 49 19.45 33.06 50.78
C SER A 49 18.64 32.94 52.09
N GLY A 50 18.87 31.89 52.89
CA GLY A 50 18.06 31.57 54.07
C GLY A 50 16.76 30.80 53.76
N GLU A 51 16.44 30.61 52.48
CA GLU A 51 15.42 29.67 51.98
C GLU A 51 16.12 28.55 51.21
N THR A 52 15.62 27.31 51.31
CA THR A 52 16.23 26.17 50.61
C THR A 52 15.57 25.92 49.26
N PHE A 53 16.36 25.99 48.20
CA PHE A 53 15.97 25.65 46.84
C PHE A 53 16.60 24.34 46.38
N TYR A 54 15.78 23.45 45.81
CA TYR A 54 16.24 22.19 45.23
C TYR A 54 16.37 22.36 43.71
N ARG A 55 17.60 22.56 43.23
CA ARG A 55 17.95 22.78 41.82
C ARG A 55 18.17 21.45 41.09
N LEU A 56 17.21 20.54 41.19
CA LEU A 56 17.30 19.23 40.54
C LEU A 56 17.17 19.35 39.01
N PRO A 57 18.03 18.68 38.23
CA PRO A 57 18.03 18.73 36.76
C PRO A 57 16.94 17.82 36.17
N TYR A 58 15.68 18.15 36.43
CA TYR A 58 14.51 17.37 36.03
C TYR A 58 14.48 17.02 34.53
N ALA A 59 14.89 17.95 33.67
CA ALA A 59 14.94 17.73 32.23
C ALA A 59 15.94 16.63 31.83
N GLU A 60 17.12 16.62 32.43
CA GLU A 60 18.15 15.61 32.14
C GLU A 60 17.75 14.24 32.70
N ILE A 61 17.17 14.20 33.90
CA ILE A 61 16.61 12.97 34.48
C ILE A 61 15.59 12.35 33.52
N THR A 62 14.63 13.16 33.03
CA THR A 62 13.62 12.70 32.08
C THR A 62 14.24 12.21 30.77
N LYS A 63 15.23 12.93 30.19
CA LYS A 63 15.92 12.50 28.98
C LYS A 63 16.61 11.15 29.15
N VAL A 64 17.30 10.93 30.27
CA VAL A 64 18.00 9.67 30.55
C VAL A 64 17.01 8.50 30.61
N ILE A 65 15.85 8.70 31.25
CA ILE A 65 14.79 7.68 31.37
C ILE A 65 14.17 7.38 30.00
N PHE A 66 13.86 8.39 29.20
CA PHE A 66 13.27 8.22 27.87
C PHE A 66 14.22 7.58 26.85
N ARG A 67 15.53 7.61 27.11
CA ARG A 67 16.56 6.96 26.26
C ARG A 67 16.81 5.49 26.60
N GLN A 68 16.28 4.94 27.70
CA GLN A 68 16.52 3.53 28.07
C GLN A 68 15.65 2.57 27.26
N ASP A 69 16.20 1.40 26.93
CA ASP A 69 15.49 0.32 26.23
C ASP A 69 14.26 -0.21 27.01
N GLU A 70 13.23 -0.64 26.28
CA GLU A 70 11.92 -1.08 26.79
C GLU A 70 12.01 -2.20 27.86
N ASN A 71 13.01 -3.08 27.77
CA ASN A 71 13.08 -4.33 28.56
C ASN A 71 13.69 -4.21 29.96
N LYS A 72 14.18 -3.03 30.37
CA LYS A 72 14.86 -2.85 31.66
C LYS A 72 14.00 -2.24 32.77
N PHE A 73 12.71 -2.03 32.50
CA PHE A 73 11.84 -1.30 33.42
C PHE A 73 10.84 -2.21 34.13
N SER A 74 11.00 -2.38 35.45
CA SER A 74 9.96 -2.95 36.31
C SER A 74 9.60 -1.92 37.37
N GLY A 75 8.37 -1.41 37.33
CA GLY A 75 7.84 -0.48 38.34
C GLY A 75 8.00 -1.00 39.77
N THR A 76 8.03 -2.33 39.94
CA THR A 76 8.30 -3.02 41.20
C THR A 76 9.68 -2.70 41.79
N VAL A 77 10.70 -2.50 40.97
CA VAL A 77 12.07 -2.15 41.43
C VAL A 77 12.10 -0.71 41.93
N LEU A 78 11.36 0.20 41.29
CA LEU A 78 11.34 1.61 41.66
C LEU A 78 10.51 1.86 42.93
N ASP A 79 9.41 1.15 43.11
CA ASP A 79 8.59 1.22 44.33
C ASP A 79 9.30 0.59 45.54
N PHE A 80 10.00 -0.53 45.31
CA PHE A 80 10.90 -1.14 46.30
C PHE A 80 12.06 -0.20 46.64
N ALA A 81 12.70 0.38 45.61
CA ALA A 81 13.75 1.38 45.77
C ALA A 81 13.25 2.57 46.58
N ARG A 82 12.07 3.12 46.30
CA ARG A 82 11.54 4.28 47.03
C ARG A 82 11.46 4.02 48.53
N THR A 83 10.93 2.87 48.93
CA THR A 83 10.63 2.62 50.34
C THR A 83 11.86 2.13 51.12
N SER A 84 12.60 1.18 50.57
CA SER A 84 13.77 0.59 51.24
C SER A 84 15.04 1.44 51.12
N ILE A 85 15.16 2.27 50.08
CA ILE A 85 16.32 3.15 49.93
C ILE A 85 16.14 4.46 50.72
N LEU A 86 14.91 4.94 50.93
CA LEU A 86 14.68 6.12 51.79
C LEU A 86 15.12 5.86 53.25
N GLU A 87 14.75 4.71 53.82
CA GLU A 87 15.15 4.34 55.19
C GLU A 87 16.68 4.19 55.31
N ARG A 88 17.34 3.64 54.29
CA ARG A 88 18.81 3.54 54.27
C ARG A 88 19.50 4.88 54.01
N MET A 89 18.87 5.80 53.27
CA MET A 89 19.36 7.17 53.09
C MET A 89 19.49 7.88 54.42
N GLU A 90 18.48 7.74 55.26
CA GLU A 90 18.40 8.41 56.55
C GLU A 90 19.60 8.02 57.42
N ASN A 91 19.97 6.74 57.42
CA ASN A 91 21.17 6.24 58.11
C ASN A 91 22.47 6.82 57.52
N SER A 92 22.66 6.74 56.19
CA SER A 92 23.89 7.24 55.54
C SER A 92 24.07 8.75 55.68
N VAL A 93 22.98 9.50 55.62
CA VAL A 93 22.98 10.96 55.79
C VAL A 93 23.26 11.33 57.26
N SER A 94 22.73 10.56 58.21
CA SER A 94 23.03 10.73 59.64
C SER A 94 24.50 10.47 59.96
N GLU A 95 25.13 9.49 59.30
CA GLU A 95 26.57 9.19 59.45
C GLU A 95 27.47 10.30 58.87
N LEU A 96 27.11 10.87 57.71
CA LEU A 96 27.87 11.92 57.05
C LEU A 96 27.71 13.30 57.71
N PHE A 97 26.54 13.57 58.28
CA PHE A 97 26.20 14.84 58.91
C PHE A 97 25.75 14.64 60.37
N PRO A 98 26.59 14.09 61.27
CA PRO A 98 26.20 13.68 62.61
C PRO A 98 25.76 14.84 63.52
N HIS A 99 26.11 16.08 63.14
CA HIS A 99 25.85 17.28 63.94
C HIS A 99 25.02 18.34 63.21
N SER A 100 24.44 18.00 62.05
CA SER A 100 23.64 18.94 61.26
C SER A 100 22.29 18.33 60.87
N GLU A 101 21.31 18.46 61.75
CA GLU A 101 19.91 18.06 61.48
C GLU A 101 19.33 18.77 60.25
N ARG A 102 19.78 20.02 60.02
CA ARG A 102 19.41 20.81 58.84
C ARG A 102 19.87 20.12 57.55
N ASP A 103 21.15 19.81 57.44
CA ASP A 103 21.69 19.16 56.24
C ASP A 103 21.04 17.80 56.03
N GLN A 104 20.86 17.03 57.11
CA GLN A 104 20.21 15.73 57.04
C GLN A 104 18.84 15.82 56.37
N LYS A 105 18.02 16.78 56.81
CA LYS A 105 16.68 17.03 56.26
C LYS A 105 16.72 17.44 54.78
N HIS A 106 17.68 18.27 54.39
CA HIS A 106 17.76 18.77 53.01
C HIS A 106 18.25 17.70 52.03
N TYR A 107 19.27 16.90 52.38
CA TYR A 107 19.71 15.79 51.51
C TYR A 107 18.63 14.71 51.36
N LEU A 108 17.93 14.38 52.45
CA LEU A 108 16.80 13.44 52.39
C LEU A 108 15.66 13.99 51.52
N SER A 109 15.32 15.28 51.66
CA SER A 109 14.30 15.91 50.83
C SER A 109 14.69 15.99 49.36
N CYS A 110 15.96 16.29 49.07
CA CYS A 110 16.51 16.30 47.72
C CYS A 110 16.40 14.91 47.07
N TYR A 111 16.81 13.86 47.80
CA TYR A 111 16.70 12.47 47.33
C TYR A 111 15.24 12.04 47.09
N LYS A 112 14.34 12.39 48.00
CA LYS A 112 12.90 12.14 47.82
C LYS A 112 12.36 12.79 46.55
N ARG A 113 12.67 14.07 46.32
CA ARG A 113 12.25 14.79 45.10
C ARG A 113 12.85 14.19 43.83
N PHE A 114 14.11 13.75 43.89
CA PHE A 114 14.80 13.09 42.78
C PHE A 114 14.11 11.78 42.40
N THR A 115 13.86 10.91 43.38
CA THR A 115 13.20 9.62 43.16
C THR A 115 11.74 9.74 42.72
N GLU A 116 10.99 10.70 43.27
CA GLU A 116 9.63 11.01 42.82
C GLU A 116 9.60 11.46 41.35
N HIS A 117 10.53 12.33 40.93
CA HIS A 117 10.61 12.76 39.53
C HIS A 117 11.05 11.62 38.60
N MET A 118 11.96 10.76 39.04
CA MET A 118 12.31 9.55 38.29
C MET A 118 11.10 8.65 38.08
N LEU A 119 10.32 8.39 39.15
CA LEU A 119 9.10 7.59 39.06
C LEU A 119 8.08 8.21 38.09
N LEU A 120 7.88 9.53 38.20
CA LEU A 120 6.98 10.25 37.31
C LEU A 120 7.42 10.13 35.84
N ALA A 121 8.69 10.40 35.54
CA ALA A 121 9.22 10.31 34.18
C ALA A 121 9.11 8.88 33.62
N CYS A 122 9.27 7.87 34.46
CA CYS A 122 9.06 6.48 34.05
C CYS A 122 7.59 6.16 33.73
N ILE A 123 6.65 6.60 34.56
CA ILE A 123 5.21 6.44 34.29
C ILE A 123 4.82 7.16 33.01
N GLN A 124 5.31 8.39 32.82
CA GLN A 124 5.08 9.18 31.60
C GLN A 124 5.59 8.46 30.36
N ARG A 125 6.80 7.89 30.41
CA ARG A 125 7.37 7.13 29.29
C ARG A 125 6.49 5.95 28.92
N LYS A 126 6.08 5.14 29.91
CA LYS A 126 5.19 3.99 29.69
C LYS A 126 3.89 4.40 28.99
N HIS A 127 3.28 5.49 29.45
CA HIS A 127 2.06 6.00 28.85
C HIS A 127 2.27 6.47 27.39
N VAL A 128 3.39 7.15 27.11
CA VAL A 128 3.77 7.56 25.75
C VAL A 128 4.02 6.34 24.84
N GLU A 129 4.66 5.29 25.35
CA GLU A 129 4.88 4.04 24.62
C GLU A 129 3.56 3.33 24.27
N GLU A 130 2.60 3.27 25.20
CA GLU A 130 1.26 2.72 24.97
C GLU A 130 0.54 3.49 23.86
N ILE A 131 0.50 4.82 23.94
CA ILE A 131 -0.12 5.68 22.91
C ILE A 131 0.57 5.50 21.55
N THR A 132 1.90 5.46 21.53
CA THR A 132 2.68 5.30 20.29
C THR A 132 2.41 3.95 19.64
N ASN A 133 2.28 2.89 20.43
CA ASN A 133 1.94 1.56 19.94
C ASN A 133 0.53 1.49 19.35
N ASP A 134 -0.44 2.15 19.98
CA ASP A 134 -1.80 2.23 19.45
C ASP A 134 -1.88 3.06 18.17
N ALA A 135 -1.15 4.18 18.10
CA ALA A 135 -1.01 4.98 16.89
C ALA A 135 -0.37 4.16 15.74
N ARG A 136 0.68 3.39 16.03
CA ARG A 136 1.33 2.49 15.06
C ARG A 136 0.37 1.42 14.56
N ARG A 137 -0.43 0.82 15.44
CA ARG A 137 -1.47 -0.16 15.06
C ARG A 137 -2.54 0.48 14.18
N ALA A 138 -3.00 1.69 14.51
CA ALA A 138 -3.96 2.43 13.70
C ALA A 138 -3.41 2.76 12.31
N ALA A 139 -2.16 3.23 12.21
CA ALA A 139 -1.49 3.50 10.95
C ALA A 139 -1.36 2.25 10.08
N ASN A 140 -0.97 1.11 10.66
CA ASN A 140 -0.89 -0.15 9.93
C ASN A 140 -2.26 -0.61 9.39
N ARG A 141 -3.33 -0.44 10.17
CA ARG A 141 -4.69 -0.71 9.68
C ARG A 141 -5.09 0.20 8.52
N ALA A 142 -4.71 1.48 8.58
CA ALA A 142 -4.95 2.42 7.49
C ALA A 142 -4.19 2.02 6.21
N LEU A 143 -2.91 1.64 6.31
CA LEU A 143 -2.12 1.16 5.17
C LEU A 143 -2.75 -0.06 4.50
N VAL A 144 -3.19 -1.05 5.27
CA VAL A 144 -3.88 -2.23 4.73
C VAL A 144 -5.19 -1.84 4.03
N SER A 145 -5.91 -0.84 4.54
CA SER A 145 -7.13 -0.33 3.88
C SER A 145 -6.82 0.40 2.58
N VAL A 146 -5.73 1.18 2.53
CA VAL A 146 -5.27 1.87 1.32
C VAL A 146 -4.85 0.86 0.26
N GLU A 147 -4.08 -0.16 0.61
CA GLU A 147 -3.66 -1.22 -0.31
C GLU A 147 -4.88 -1.96 -0.91
N LYS A 148 -5.88 -2.27 -0.08
CA LYS A 148 -7.15 -2.85 -0.57
C LYS A 148 -7.89 -1.90 -1.52
N ALA A 149 -7.97 -0.62 -1.19
CA ALA A 149 -8.62 0.38 -2.03
C ALA A 149 -7.88 0.58 -3.38
N GLU A 150 -6.55 0.55 -3.37
CA GLU A 150 -5.71 0.62 -4.57
C GLU A 150 -5.97 -0.60 -5.47
N LYS A 151 -6.00 -1.81 -4.89
CA LYS A 151 -6.34 -3.02 -5.65
C LYS A 151 -7.73 -2.92 -6.27
N THR A 152 -8.74 -2.52 -5.49
CA THR A 152 -10.11 -2.31 -6.02
C THR A 152 -10.14 -1.25 -7.12
N THR A 153 -9.37 -0.17 -6.99
CA THR A 153 -9.28 0.89 -8.00
C THR A 153 -8.65 0.37 -9.29
N ASN A 154 -7.59 -0.44 -9.20
CA ASN A 154 -6.97 -1.08 -10.35
C ASN A 154 -7.92 -2.07 -11.04
N ASP A 155 -8.70 -2.83 -10.26
CA ASP A 155 -9.72 -3.73 -10.79
C ASP A 155 -10.83 -2.96 -11.52
N ILE A 156 -11.34 -1.86 -10.93
CA ILE A 156 -12.33 -0.97 -11.55
C ILE A 156 -11.78 -0.36 -12.85
N THR A 157 -10.53 0.10 -12.84
CA THR A 157 -9.88 0.67 -14.03
C THR A 157 -9.79 -0.35 -15.15
N THR A 158 -9.44 -1.59 -14.84
CA THR A 158 -9.38 -2.70 -15.80
C THR A 158 -10.76 -3.04 -16.36
N GLN A 159 -11.80 -3.06 -15.50
CA GLN A 159 -13.18 -3.27 -15.93
C GLN A 159 -13.66 -2.14 -16.85
N PHE A 160 -13.34 -0.88 -16.53
CA PHE A 160 -13.69 0.27 -17.36
C PHE A 160 -13.05 0.20 -18.74
N VAL A 161 -11.75 -0.10 -18.83
CA VAL A 161 -11.05 -0.28 -20.11
C VAL A 161 -11.67 -1.42 -20.93
N THR A 162 -12.05 -2.51 -20.28
CA THR A 162 -12.71 -3.64 -20.93
C THR A 162 -14.08 -3.25 -21.51
N ILE A 163 -14.91 -2.57 -20.72
CA ILE A 163 -16.22 -2.06 -21.17
C ILE A 163 -16.06 -1.11 -22.37
N LEU A 164 -15.09 -0.19 -22.30
CA LEU A 164 -14.78 0.72 -23.40
C LEU A 164 -14.36 -0.04 -24.67
N GLY A 165 -13.55 -1.08 -24.55
CA GLY A 165 -13.16 -1.95 -25.65
C GLY A 165 -14.35 -2.67 -26.30
N ILE A 166 -15.27 -3.21 -25.50
CA ILE A 166 -16.50 -3.85 -25.98
C ILE A 166 -17.36 -2.84 -26.75
N PHE A 167 -17.58 -1.64 -26.21
CA PHE A 167 -18.34 -0.60 -26.90
C PHE A 167 -17.69 -0.18 -28.22
N ALA A 168 -16.37 0.01 -28.23
CA ALA A 168 -15.64 0.34 -29.46
C ALA A 168 -15.82 -0.76 -30.54
N SER A 169 -15.77 -2.04 -30.14
CA SER A 169 -15.98 -3.14 -31.08
C SER A 169 -17.40 -3.20 -31.62
N ILE A 170 -18.41 -2.94 -30.78
CA ILE A 170 -19.81 -2.85 -31.21
C ILE A 170 -19.98 -1.71 -32.22
N ILE A 171 -19.43 -0.53 -31.94
CA ILE A 171 -19.49 0.65 -32.82
C ILE A 171 -18.82 0.34 -34.17
N VAL A 172 -17.61 -0.24 -34.16
CA VAL A 172 -16.89 -0.62 -35.38
C VAL A 172 -17.67 -1.68 -36.17
N ALA A 173 -18.23 -2.69 -35.51
CA ALA A 173 -19.03 -3.72 -36.16
C ALA A 173 -20.30 -3.14 -36.81
N LEU A 174 -21.03 -2.26 -36.11
CA LEU A 174 -22.26 -1.65 -36.61
C LEU A 174 -21.98 -0.65 -37.74
N PHE A 175 -21.16 0.37 -37.50
CA PHE A 175 -20.91 1.41 -38.50
C PHE A 175 -20.05 0.90 -39.66
N GLY A 176 -19.04 0.09 -39.36
CA GLY A 176 -18.23 -0.55 -40.39
C GLY A 176 -19.06 -1.53 -41.21
N GLY A 177 -19.93 -2.32 -40.58
CA GLY A 177 -20.80 -3.29 -41.26
C GLY A 177 -21.83 -2.61 -42.16
N MET A 178 -22.48 -1.54 -41.67
CA MET A 178 -23.41 -0.75 -42.47
C MET A 178 -22.73 -0.10 -43.68
N SER A 179 -21.52 0.44 -43.51
CA SER A 179 -20.76 1.04 -44.62
C SER A 179 -20.39 -0.01 -45.68
N LEU A 180 -20.05 -1.22 -45.24
CA LEU A 180 -19.68 -2.32 -46.13
C LEU A 180 -20.88 -2.85 -46.92
N VAL A 181 -22.04 -3.01 -46.27
CA VAL A 181 -23.29 -3.39 -46.92
C VAL A 181 -23.71 -2.35 -47.95
N LYS A 182 -23.57 -1.06 -47.64
CA LYS A 182 -23.87 0.04 -48.58
C LYS A 182 -22.98 -0.04 -49.83
N ALA A 183 -21.67 -0.19 -49.65
CA ALA A 183 -20.73 -0.32 -50.75
C ALA A 183 -21.03 -1.55 -51.63
N ALA A 184 -21.41 -2.67 -51.01
CA ALA A 184 -21.85 -3.85 -51.75
C ALA A 184 -23.09 -3.56 -52.61
N VAL A 185 -24.12 -2.93 -52.04
CA VAL A 185 -25.37 -2.64 -52.78
C VAL A 185 -25.13 -1.67 -53.96
N GLU A 186 -24.27 -0.66 -53.79
CA GLU A 186 -23.90 0.28 -54.87
C GLU A 186 -23.17 -0.41 -56.03
N LEU A 187 -22.27 -1.37 -55.73
CA LEU A 187 -21.58 -2.15 -56.76
C LEU A 187 -22.54 -3.08 -57.53
N LEU A 188 -23.51 -3.67 -56.84
CA LEU A 188 -24.53 -4.56 -57.41
C LEU A 188 -25.44 -3.82 -58.40
N THR A 189 -25.65 -2.52 -58.19
CA THR A 189 -26.54 -1.69 -59.02
C THR A 189 -25.85 -1.07 -60.23
N ASN A 190 -24.54 -0.82 -60.17
CA ASN A 190 -23.81 -0.14 -61.25
C ASN A 190 -23.06 -1.07 -62.23
N GLU A 191 -22.54 -2.22 -61.79
CA GLU A 191 -21.76 -3.12 -62.65
C GLU A 191 -22.43 -4.49 -62.76
N GLY A 192 -23.15 -4.74 -63.87
CA GLY A 192 -23.97 -5.93 -64.11
C GLY A 192 -23.24 -7.28 -64.23
N SER A 193 -21.98 -7.39 -63.79
CA SER A 193 -21.24 -8.66 -63.74
C SER A 193 -21.26 -9.26 -62.34
N LEU A 194 -22.26 -10.12 -62.09
CA LEU A 194 -22.38 -10.98 -60.91
C LEU A 194 -21.05 -11.57 -60.38
N PRO A 195 -20.12 -12.06 -61.22
CA PRO A 195 -18.86 -12.63 -60.74
C PRO A 195 -17.93 -11.61 -60.06
N LEU A 196 -17.84 -10.40 -60.61
CA LEU A 196 -16.98 -9.33 -60.09
C LEU A 196 -17.55 -8.77 -58.79
N PHE A 197 -18.88 -8.65 -58.72
CA PHE A 197 -19.61 -8.32 -57.50
C PHE A 197 -19.32 -9.33 -56.36
N VAL A 198 -19.44 -10.64 -56.64
CA VAL A 198 -19.16 -11.69 -55.65
C VAL A 198 -17.70 -11.66 -55.20
N PHE A 199 -16.77 -11.36 -56.11
CA PHE A 199 -15.35 -11.21 -55.78
C PHE A 199 -15.06 -10.00 -54.87
N VAL A 200 -15.64 -8.83 -55.18
CA VAL A 200 -15.42 -7.62 -54.36
C VAL A 200 -16.06 -7.76 -52.98
N VAL A 201 -17.25 -8.34 -52.89
CA VAL A 201 -17.93 -8.59 -51.61
C VAL A 201 -17.18 -9.62 -50.75
N SER A 202 -16.58 -10.66 -51.35
CA SER A 202 -15.80 -11.63 -50.58
C SER A 202 -14.51 -11.02 -50.00
N VAL A 203 -13.81 -10.17 -50.75
CA VAL A 203 -12.64 -9.43 -50.28
C VAL A 203 -13.01 -8.43 -49.17
N LEU A 204 -14.13 -7.72 -49.32
CA LEU A 204 -14.64 -6.80 -48.31
C LEU A 204 -15.02 -7.54 -47.01
N MET A 205 -15.74 -8.66 -47.11
CA MET A 205 -16.10 -9.49 -45.95
C MET A 205 -14.87 -10.07 -45.25
N LEU A 206 -13.85 -10.46 -46.01
CA LEU A 206 -12.59 -10.96 -45.44
C LEU A 206 -11.85 -9.85 -44.65
N SER A 207 -11.78 -8.64 -45.21
CA SER A 207 -11.19 -7.48 -44.56
C SER A 207 -11.94 -7.13 -43.26
N PHE A 208 -13.27 -7.15 -43.30
CA PHE A 208 -14.10 -6.83 -42.14
C PHE A 208 -13.99 -7.87 -41.02
N SER A 209 -14.02 -9.16 -41.37
CA SER A 209 -13.79 -10.26 -40.43
C SER A 209 -12.39 -10.19 -39.80
N GLY A 210 -11.37 -9.82 -40.57
CA GLY A 210 -10.00 -9.60 -40.06
C GLY A 210 -9.94 -8.47 -39.02
N LEU A 211 -10.64 -7.36 -39.25
CA LEU A 211 -10.72 -6.25 -38.32
C LEU A 211 -11.40 -6.63 -37.00
N ILE A 212 -12.51 -7.39 -37.07
CA ILE A 212 -13.24 -7.87 -35.89
C ILE A 212 -12.37 -8.83 -35.08
N VAL A 213 -11.67 -9.75 -35.72
CA VAL A 213 -10.77 -10.69 -35.04
C VAL A 213 -9.63 -9.93 -34.34
N LEU A 214 -9.01 -8.94 -35.00
CA LEU A 214 -7.94 -8.15 -34.40
C LEU A 214 -8.42 -7.37 -33.16
N LEU A 215 -9.60 -6.76 -33.22
CA LEU A 215 -10.20 -6.06 -32.08
C LEU A 215 -10.56 -7.02 -30.93
N THR A 216 -11.12 -8.18 -31.24
CA THR A 216 -11.51 -9.20 -30.24
C THR A 216 -10.27 -9.77 -29.55
N THR A 217 -9.20 -10.05 -30.30
CA THR A 217 -7.92 -10.53 -29.75
C THR A 217 -7.26 -9.45 -28.89
N TRP A 218 -7.30 -8.18 -29.30
CA TRP A 218 -6.76 -7.08 -28.50
C TRP A 218 -7.51 -6.89 -27.18
N ILE A 219 -8.84 -6.96 -27.19
CA ILE A 219 -9.67 -6.89 -25.97
C ILE A 219 -9.40 -8.08 -25.05
N THR A 220 -9.31 -9.29 -25.61
CA THR A 220 -8.98 -10.51 -24.84
C THR A 220 -7.58 -10.40 -24.23
N SER A 221 -6.63 -9.78 -24.93
CA SER A 221 -5.27 -9.51 -24.44
C SER A 221 -5.23 -8.54 -23.26
N LEU A 222 -6.19 -7.62 -23.14
CA LEU A 222 -6.26 -6.68 -22.01
C LEU A 222 -6.80 -7.35 -20.74
N ASN A 223 -7.54 -8.46 -20.87
CA ASN A 223 -8.21 -9.13 -19.75
C ASN A 223 -7.33 -10.17 -19.02
N LYS A 224 -6.01 -10.12 -19.24
CA LYS A 224 -4.92 -10.83 -18.52
C LYS A 224 -4.95 -12.38 -18.50
N GLU A 225 -6.05 -13.05 -18.84
CA GLU A 225 -6.08 -14.51 -19.05
C GLU A 225 -5.50 -14.88 -20.42
N ARG A 226 -4.17 -14.82 -20.51
CA ARG A 226 -3.42 -15.27 -21.68
C ARG A 226 -3.29 -16.80 -21.66
N SER A 227 -4.34 -17.53 -22.04
CA SER A 227 -4.21 -18.95 -22.34
C SER A 227 -3.63 -19.13 -23.75
N GLU A 228 -2.58 -19.96 -23.89
CA GLU A 228 -1.96 -20.28 -25.19
C GLU A 228 -2.98 -20.86 -26.19
N ASN A 229 -4.05 -21.46 -25.69
CA ASN A 229 -5.12 -22.06 -26.49
C ASN A 229 -5.93 -21.01 -27.28
N SER A 230 -6.11 -19.79 -26.73
CA SER A 230 -6.83 -18.70 -27.41
C SER A 230 -6.12 -18.22 -28.68
N TYR A 231 -4.79 -18.20 -28.67
CA TYR A 231 -3.98 -17.80 -29.83
C TYR A 231 -4.06 -18.81 -30.98
N LEU A 232 -4.05 -20.11 -30.66
CA LEU A 232 -4.23 -21.17 -31.66
C LEU A 232 -5.64 -21.15 -32.24
N TRP A 233 -6.67 -20.96 -31.41
CA TRP A 233 -8.06 -20.86 -31.87
C TRP A 233 -8.28 -19.67 -32.82
N THR A 234 -7.71 -18.50 -32.50
CA THR A 234 -7.80 -17.31 -33.36
C THR A 234 -7.17 -17.56 -34.73
N LYS A 235 -6.03 -18.25 -34.78
CA LYS A 235 -5.37 -18.64 -36.04
C LYS A 235 -6.18 -19.66 -36.83
N VAL A 236 -6.77 -20.65 -36.17
CA VAL A 236 -7.61 -21.67 -36.81
C VAL A 236 -8.86 -21.04 -37.43
N VAL A 237 -9.50 -20.09 -36.73
CA VAL A 237 -10.68 -19.36 -37.25
C VAL A 237 -10.32 -18.50 -38.46
N LEU A 238 -9.23 -17.74 -38.41
CA LEU A 238 -8.76 -16.93 -39.54
C LEU A 238 -8.39 -17.80 -40.75
N PHE A 239 -7.70 -18.92 -40.53
CA PHE A 239 -7.27 -19.83 -41.60
C PHE A 239 -8.47 -20.57 -42.22
N GLY A 240 -9.44 -20.97 -41.40
CA GLY A 240 -10.69 -21.58 -41.87
C GLY A 240 -11.53 -20.63 -42.71
N PHE A 241 -11.65 -19.37 -42.31
CA PHE A 241 -12.41 -18.36 -43.06
C PHE A 241 -11.75 -18.04 -44.42
N LEU A 242 -10.42 -17.93 -44.45
CA LEU A 242 -9.65 -17.77 -45.69
C LEU A 242 -9.87 -18.92 -46.68
N LEU A 243 -9.86 -20.17 -46.20
CA LEU A 243 -10.09 -21.33 -47.05
C LEU A 243 -11.53 -21.35 -47.62
N ILE A 244 -12.54 -21.06 -46.79
CA ILE A 244 -13.94 -21.04 -47.24
C ILE A 244 -14.17 -19.96 -48.31
N CYS A 245 -13.61 -18.76 -48.11
CA CYS A 245 -13.71 -17.68 -49.10
C CYS A 245 -13.05 -18.05 -50.44
N CYS A 246 -11.82 -18.60 -50.40
CA CYS A 246 -11.11 -19.02 -51.61
C CYS A 246 -11.84 -20.13 -52.38
N PHE A 247 -12.31 -21.17 -51.68
CA PHE A 247 -13.04 -22.28 -52.31
C PHE A 247 -14.42 -21.84 -52.84
N GLY A 248 -15.13 -20.96 -52.13
CA GLY A 248 -16.41 -20.41 -52.57
C GLY A 248 -16.28 -19.57 -53.84
N SER A 249 -15.29 -18.66 -53.91
CA SER A 249 -15.03 -17.88 -55.12
C SER A 249 -14.55 -18.72 -56.30
N GLY A 250 -13.80 -19.80 -56.03
CA GLY A 250 -13.31 -20.73 -57.04
C GLY A 250 -14.43 -21.57 -57.66
N LEU A 251 -15.35 -22.10 -56.84
CA LEU A 251 -16.50 -22.87 -57.31
C LEU A 251 -17.49 -22.03 -58.11
N ILE A 252 -17.78 -20.80 -57.67
CA ILE A 252 -18.68 -19.88 -58.40
C ILE A 252 -18.07 -19.45 -59.73
N SER A 253 -16.76 -19.18 -59.78
CA SER A 253 -16.06 -18.88 -61.04
C SER A 253 -16.03 -20.07 -61.99
N TYR A 254 -15.86 -21.28 -61.45
CA TYR A 254 -15.85 -22.52 -62.24
C TYR A 254 -17.23 -22.86 -62.82
N ASP A 255 -18.31 -22.63 -62.06
CA ASP A 255 -19.68 -22.92 -62.50
C ASP A 255 -20.18 -21.91 -63.55
N LEU A 256 -19.78 -20.63 -63.44
CA LEU A 256 -20.03 -19.62 -64.48
C LEU A 256 -19.23 -19.87 -65.77
N SER A 257 -18.05 -20.48 -65.69
CA SER A 257 -17.25 -20.87 -66.86
C SER A 257 -17.89 -22.02 -67.67
N LYS A 258 -18.86 -22.75 -67.11
CA LYS A 258 -19.42 -23.96 -67.73
C LYS A 258 -20.75 -23.75 -68.47
N LYS A 259 -21.36 -22.56 -68.43
CA LYS A 259 -22.55 -22.27 -69.25
C LYS A 259 -22.13 -21.98 -70.70
N PRO A 260 -22.43 -22.87 -71.67
CA PRO A 260 -22.18 -22.57 -73.08
C PRO A 260 -23.08 -21.42 -73.54
N LYS A 261 -22.50 -20.49 -74.31
CA LYS A 261 -23.23 -19.54 -75.15
C LYS A 261 -24.08 -20.34 -76.14
N ALA A 262 -25.37 -20.52 -75.84
CA ALA A 262 -26.33 -21.00 -76.82
C ALA A 262 -27.70 -20.34 -76.59
N GLU A 263 -28.11 -19.59 -77.62
CA GLU A 263 -29.47 -19.58 -78.14
C GLU A 263 -30.54 -18.75 -77.41
N LYS A 264 -30.71 -17.49 -77.84
CA LYS A 264 -32.04 -16.87 -78.03
C LYS A 264 -32.00 -15.85 -79.17
N GLU A 265 -32.20 -16.34 -80.39
CA GLU A 265 -32.88 -15.54 -81.42
C GLU A 265 -33.71 -16.47 -82.30
N LYS A 266 -35.00 -16.60 -81.96
CA LYS A 266 -36.10 -16.93 -82.86
C LYS A 266 -37.44 -16.58 -82.21
N THR A 267 -38.01 -15.47 -82.67
CA THR A 267 -39.40 -15.29 -83.13
C THR A 267 -40.53 -16.04 -82.42
N SER A 268 -41.48 -15.30 -81.82
CA SER A 268 -42.79 -15.07 -82.44
C SER A 268 -43.67 -14.13 -81.60
N THR A 269 -44.21 -13.14 -82.30
CA THR A 269 -45.43 -12.35 -82.11
C THR A 269 -46.65 -13.10 -81.55
N ASP A 270 -47.41 -12.41 -80.67
CA ASP A 270 -48.89 -12.30 -80.56
C ASP A 270 -49.16 -11.36 -79.35
N VAL A 271 -49.54 -10.08 -79.44
CA VAL A 271 -50.70 -9.36 -80.00
C VAL A 271 -52.07 -9.77 -79.42
N LYS A 272 -52.56 -8.88 -78.52
CA LYS A 272 -53.96 -8.40 -78.28
C LYS A 272 -54.91 -9.06 -77.26
N PHE A 273 -55.39 -8.17 -76.37
CA PHE A 273 -56.77 -7.95 -75.84
C PHE A 273 -57.42 -9.07 -75.00
N GLU A 274 -58.27 -8.88 -73.98
CA GLU A 274 -59.06 -7.78 -73.37
C GLU A 274 -59.32 -8.21 -71.89
N LEU A 275 -59.26 -7.33 -70.88
CA LEU A 275 -60.36 -6.50 -70.34
C LEU A 275 -61.43 -7.28 -69.52
N LYS A 276 -61.48 -7.06 -68.20
CA LYS A 276 -62.76 -6.79 -67.49
C LYS A 276 -62.57 -6.14 -66.13
N ALA A 277 -63.03 -4.90 -66.05
CA ALA A 277 -63.33 -4.16 -64.82
C ALA A 277 -64.70 -4.57 -64.27
N THR A 278 -64.83 -4.55 -62.95
CA THR A 278 -66.06 -4.38 -62.14
C THR A 278 -65.58 -4.35 -60.68
N LYS A 279 -65.94 -3.42 -59.80
CA LYS A 279 -66.95 -2.38 -59.77
C LYS A 279 -66.56 -1.41 -58.66
#